data_AF-A0AB36S577-F1
#
_entry.id   AF-A0AB36S577-F1
#
_cell.length_a   1.000
_cell.length_b   1.000
_cell.length_c   1.000
_cell.angle_alpha   90.00
_cell.angle_beta   90.00
_cell.angle_gamma   90.00
#
_symmetry.space_group_name_H-M   'P 1'
#
loop_
_entity.id
_entity.type
_entity.pdbx_description
1 polymer ?
#
loop_
_entity_poly.entity_id
_entity_poly.type
_entity_poly.pdbx_seq_one_letter_code
_entity_poly.pdbx_strand_id
1 'polypeptide(L)'
;MGNIEKIPLEKAINKQLDDLIKKWIFLVGPYHIIKKAKEWNEKIKIPKLGHRCLYCAYIYNNPLVMETIRNNIRIISDEIESNFIEKTIFYKNFN
;
A
#
# COMPACT_ATOMS: atom_id res chain seq x y z
N MET A 1 16.57 -12.91 26.70
CA MET A 1 16.25 -11.50 26.44
C MET A 1 16.69 -11.20 25.02
N GLY A 2 15.75 -11.07 24.09
CA GLY A 2 16.04 -11.06 22.66
C GLY A 2 16.85 -9.83 22.24
N ASN A 3 17.93 -10.05 21.50
CA ASN A 3 18.66 -9.02 20.79
C ASN A 3 17.70 -8.38 19.78
N ILE A 4 17.13 -7.23 20.14
CA ILE A 4 16.56 -6.32 19.16
C ILE A 4 17.77 -5.76 18.41
N GLU A 5 18.10 -6.38 17.27
CA GLU A 5 18.98 -5.75 16.28
C GLU A 5 18.51 -4.30 16.14
N LYS A 6 19.40 -3.34 16.40
CA LYS A 6 19.10 -1.91 16.31
C LYS A 6 18.81 -1.57 14.85
N ILE A 7 17.59 -1.82 14.40
CA ILE A 7 17.11 -1.35 13.10
C ILE A 7 17.07 0.18 13.21
N PRO A 8 17.79 0.92 12.36
CA PRO A 8 17.67 2.37 12.31
C PRO A 8 16.21 2.80 12.21
N LEU A 9 15.79 3.82 12.97
CA LEU A 9 14.40 4.28 13.04
C LEU A 9 13.78 4.50 11.65
N GLU A 10 14.55 5.09 10.73
CA GLU A 10 14.16 5.28 9.34
C GLU A 10 13.81 3.96 8.63
N LYS A 11 14.62 2.92 8.81
CA LYS A 11 14.35 1.60 8.23
C LYS A 11 13.08 0.97 8.81
N ALA A 12 12.80 1.18 10.10
CA ALA A 12 11.58 0.68 10.72
C ALA A 12 10.34 1.40 10.16
N ILE A 13 10.39 2.72 10.00
CA ILE A 13 9.32 3.52 9.40
C ILE A 13 9.05 3.08 7.96
N ASN A 14 10.11 2.90 7.16
CA ASN A 14 9.97 2.49 5.76
C ASN A 14 9.33 1.10 5.64
N LYS A 15 9.71 0.15 6.51
CA LYS A 15 9.07 -1.17 6.55
C LYS A 15 7.58 -1.08 6.86
N GLN A 16 7.21 -0.25 7.84
CA GLN A 16 5.80 -0.05 8.21
C GLN A 16 4.99 0.53 7.04
N LEU A 17 5.54 1.50 6.31
CA LEU A 17 4.89 2.08 5.13
C LEU A 17 4.72 1.04 4.02
N ASP A 18 5.76 0.24 3.74
CA ASP A 18 5.68 -0.80 2.72
C ASP A 18 4.64 -1.87 3.08
N ASP A 19 4.51 -2.24 4.35
CA ASP A 19 3.48 -3.18 4.80
C ASP A 19 2.07 -2.60 4.69
N LEU A 20 1.89 -1.31 4.98
CA LEU A 20 0.61 -0.62 4.80
C LEU A 20 0.18 -0.61 3.33
N ILE A 21 1.11 -0.36 2.40
CA ILE A 21 0.85 -0.40 0.95
C ILE A 21 0.43 -1.82 0.53
N LYS A 22 1.10 -2.87 1.03
CA LYS A 22 0.72 -4.27 0.72
C LYS A 22 -0.68 -4.61 1.23
N LYS A 23 -1.02 -4.22 2.46
CA LYS A 23 -2.37 -4.39 3.03
C LYS A 23 -3.41 -3.69 2.15
N TRP A 24 -3.12 -2.45 1.75
CA TRP A 24 -4.02 -1.69 0.88
C TRP A 24 -4.21 -2.37 -0.48
N ILE A 25 -3.14 -2.87 -1.11
CA ILE A 25 -3.21 -3.64 -2.36
C ILE A 25 -4.10 -4.88 -2.18
N PHE A 26 -3.99 -5.59 -1.06
CA PHE A 26 -4.83 -6.75 -0.75
C PHE A 26 -6.31 -6.39 -0.54
N LEU A 27 -6.59 -5.21 0.02
CA LEU A 27 -7.96 -4.74 0.25
C LEU A 27 -8.67 -4.38 -1.04
N VAL A 28 -8.09 -3.48 -1.83
CA VAL A 28 -8.78 -2.81 -2.95
C VAL A 28 -8.17 -3.09 -4.33
N GLY A 29 -6.97 -3.66 -4.36
CA GLY A 29 -6.24 -3.92 -5.60
C GLY A 29 -5.45 -2.70 -6.12
N PRO A 30 -4.40 -2.96 -6.91
CA PRO A 30 -3.43 -1.93 -7.33
C PRO A 30 -4.03 -0.86 -8.27
N TYR A 31 -5.04 -1.20 -9.07
CA TYR A 31 -5.66 -0.25 -9.99
C TYR A 31 -6.39 0.88 -9.25
N HIS A 32 -7.12 0.55 -8.17
CA HIS A 32 -7.82 1.53 -7.35
C HIS A 32 -6.84 2.42 -6.58
N ILE A 33 -5.70 1.87 -6.17
CA ILE A 33 -4.62 2.65 -5.55
C ILE A 33 -4.05 3.68 -6.53
N ILE A 34 -3.82 3.32 -7.80
CA ILE A 34 -3.33 4.27 -8.81
C ILE A 34 -4.37 5.36 -9.09
N LYS A 35 -5.66 5.02 -9.10
CA LYS A 35 -6.74 6.03 -9.17
C LYS A 35 -6.69 7.01 -8.01
N LYS A 36 -6.55 6.50 -6.78
CA LYS A 36 -6.44 7.34 -5.59
C LYS A 36 -5.20 8.22 -5.61
N ALA A 37 -4.06 7.67 -6.03
CA ALA A 37 -2.83 8.44 -6.20
C ALA A 37 -3.02 9.58 -7.23
N LYS A 38 -3.77 9.35 -8.32
CA LYS A 38 -4.11 10.40 -9.28
C LYS A 38 -4.99 11.51 -8.69
N GLU A 39 -5.90 11.19 -7.77
CA GLU A 39 -6.68 12.20 -7.03
C GLU A 39 -5.77 13.07 -6.15
N TRP A 40 -4.71 12.49 -5.57
CA TRP A 40 -3.71 13.25 -4.79
C TRP A 40 -2.72 14.02 -5.67
N ASN A 41 -2.47 13.56 -6.89
CA ASN A 41 -1.51 14.15 -7.81
C ASN A 41 -1.97 13.95 -9.26
N GLU A 42 -2.53 15.02 -9.84
CA GLU A 42 -3.10 15.01 -11.19
C GLU A 42 -2.10 14.65 -12.31
N LYS A 43 -0.79 14.77 -12.03
CA LYS A 43 0.29 14.40 -12.98
C LYS A 43 0.39 12.89 -13.19
N ILE A 44 -0.19 12.07 -12.30
CA ILE A 44 -0.19 10.62 -12.43
C ILE A 44 -1.08 10.18 -13.59
N LYS A 45 -0.50 9.38 -14.48
CA LYS A 45 -1.22 8.73 -15.58
C LYS A 45 -1.67 7.34 -15.13
N ILE A 46 -2.92 6.98 -15.44
CA ILE A 46 -3.40 5.62 -15.22
C ILE A 46 -3.02 4.80 -16.46
N PRO A 47 -2.13 3.81 -16.33
CA PRO A 47 -1.73 3.00 -17.48
C PRO A 47 -2.86 2.05 -17.88
N LYS A 48 -2.95 1.70 -19.17
CA LYS A 48 -3.82 0.63 -19.65
C LYS A 48 -3.00 -0.65 -19.74
N LEU A 49 -3.00 -1.45 -18.68
CA LEU A 49 -2.22 -2.69 -18.62
C LEU A 49 -3.15 -3.90 -18.81
N GLY A 50 -2.72 -4.85 -19.64
CA GLY A 50 -3.51 -6.04 -19.98
C GLY A 50 -3.62 -7.06 -18.85
N HIS A 51 -2.70 -7.04 -17.88
CA HIS A 51 -2.69 -7.99 -16.77
C HIS A 51 -2.67 -7.27 -15.41
N ARG A 52 -3.45 -7.78 -14.46
CA ARG A 52 -3.68 -7.15 -13.14
C ARG A 52 -2.39 -6.97 -12.32
N CYS A 53 -1.49 -7.95 -12.36
CA CYS A 53 -0.20 -7.84 -11.63
C CYS A 53 0.72 -6.74 -12.19
N LEU A 54 0.53 -6.31 -13.44
CA LEU A 54 1.33 -5.23 -14.01
C LEU A 54 1.02 -3.89 -13.32
N TYR A 55 -0.17 -3.72 -12.73
CA TYR A 55 -0.48 -2.54 -11.93
C TYR A 55 0.29 -2.52 -10.60
N CYS A 56 0.51 -3.69 -9.97
CA CYS A 56 1.41 -3.77 -8.81
C CYS A 56 2.83 -3.33 -9.21
N ALA A 57 3.36 -3.90 -10.30
CA ALA A 57 4.67 -3.52 -10.81
C ALA A 57 4.75 -2.02 -11.14
N TYR A 58 3.69 -1.44 -11.71
CA TYR A 58 3.62 -0.01 -11.99
C TYR A 58 3.72 0.85 -10.73
N ILE A 59 3.05 0.48 -9.64
CA ILE A 59 3.14 1.22 -8.36
C ILE A 59 4.58 1.23 -7.85
N TYR A 60 5.24 0.06 -7.79
CA TYR A 60 6.59 -0.06 -7.22
C TYR A 60 7.68 0.52 -8.13
N ASN A 61 7.49 0.51 -9.45
CA ASN A 61 8.49 0.97 -10.41
C ASN A 61 8.28 2.41 -10.90
N ASN A 62 7.20 3.08 -10.50
CA ASN A 62 6.95 4.48 -10.86
C ASN A 62 7.20 5.39 -9.64
N PRO A 63 8.31 6.15 -9.61
CA PRO A 63 8.66 7.00 -8.47
C PRO A 63 7.57 8.01 -8.14
N LEU A 64 6.97 8.65 -9.15
CA LEU A 64 5.91 9.64 -8.95
C LEU A 64 4.71 9.03 -8.22
N VAL A 65 4.30 7.82 -8.61
CA VAL A 65 3.18 7.11 -7.96
C VAL A 65 3.56 6.72 -6.54
N MET A 66 4.74 6.11 -6.36
CA MET A 66 5.18 5.62 -5.06
C MET A 66 5.39 6.74 -4.04
N GLU A 67 6.01 7.85 -4.44
CA GLU A 67 6.18 9.04 -3.60
C GLU A 67 4.83 9.67 -3.24
N THR A 68 3.94 9.80 -4.21
CA THR A 68 2.59 10.33 -3.96
C THR A 68 1.85 9.45 -2.94
N ILE A 69 1.96 8.13 -3.05
CA ILE A 69 1.37 7.19 -2.08
C ILE A 69 2.04 7.37 -0.71
N ARG A 70 3.37 7.31 -0.60
CA ARG A 70 4.09 7.40 0.68
C ARG A 70 3.80 8.69 1.44
N ASN A 71 3.66 9.81 0.73
CA ASN A 71 3.39 11.11 1.33
C ASN A 71 1.95 11.25 1.85
N ASN A 72 0.99 10.49 1.31
CA ASN A 72 -0.44 10.65 1.61
C ASN A 72 -1.08 9.45 2.32
N ILE A 73 -0.46 8.26 2.30
CA ILE A 73 -1.08 7.02 2.82
C ILE A 73 -1.43 7.09 4.31
N ARG A 74 -0.74 7.94 5.08
CA ARG A 74 -1.07 8.21 6.49
C ARG A 74 -2.46 8.82 6.68
N ILE A 75 -3.03 9.47 5.67
CA ILE A 75 -4.39 10.04 5.72
C ILE A 75 -5.45 8.93 5.84
N ILE A 76 -5.13 7.74 5.31
CA ILE A 76 -6.06 6.60 5.23
C ILE A 76 -5.51 5.36 5.96
N SER A 77 -4.49 5.50 6.81
CA SER A 77 -3.84 4.35 7.47
C SER A 77 -4.78 3.60 8.39
N ASP A 78 -5.59 4.33 9.16
CA ASP A 78 -6.50 3.74 10.15
C ASP A 78 -7.64 2.98 9.47
N GLU A 79 -8.09 3.49 8.32
CA GLU A 79 -9.07 2.81 7.45
C GLU A 79 -8.48 1.51 6.89
N ILE A 80 -7.25 1.56 6.36
CA ILE A 80 -6.57 0.38 5.82
C ILE A 80 -6.41 -0.70 6.91
N GLU A 81 -5.97 -0.34 8.11
CA GLU A 81 -5.77 -1.29 9.20
C GLU A 81 -7.09 -1.91 9.66
N SER A 82 -8.12 -1.10 9.88
CA SER A 82 -9.46 -1.56 10.29
C SER A 82 -10.04 -2.54 9.27
N ASN A 83 -10.05 -2.16 7.99
CA ASN A 83 -10.56 -3.00 6.91
C ASN A 83 -9.74 -4.30 6.74
N PHE A 84 -8.43 -4.25 6.98
CA PHE A 84 -7.57 -5.44 6.93
C PHE A 84 -7.89 -6.43 8.05
N ILE A 85 -8.09 -5.93 9.27
CA ILE A 85 -8.50 -6.75 10.42
C ILE A 85 -9.86 -7.41 10.12
N GLU A 86 -10.86 -6.65 9.69
CA GLU A 86 -12.19 -7.18 9.36
C GLU A 86 -12.12 -8.27 8.28
N LYS A 87 -11.41 -8.01 7.18
CA LYS A 87 -11.27 -8.96 6.08
C LYS A 87 -10.54 -10.23 6.51
N THR A 88 -9.51 -10.12 7.35
CA THR A 88 -8.77 -11.30 7.86
C THR A 88 -9.58 -12.12 8.86
N ILE A 89 -10.40 -11.49 9.71
CA ILE A 89 -11.34 -12.19 10.60
C ILE A 89 -12.37 -12.95 9.76
N PHE A 90 -12.93 -12.31 8.73
CA PHE A 90 -13.84 -12.98 7.80
C PHE A 90 -13.19 -14.23 7.20
N TYR A 91 -11.98 -14.13 6.62
CA TYR A 91 -11.30 -15.30 6.06
C TYR A 91 -11.00 -16.42 7.06
N LYS A 92 -10.82 -16.10 8.35
CA LYS A 92 -10.62 -17.12 9.41
C LYS A 92 -11.91 -17.82 9.81
N ASN A 93 -13.05 -17.16 9.69
CA ASN A 93 -14.34 -17.72 10.10
C ASN A 93 -15.00 -18.57 8.98
N PHE A 94 -14.55 -18.42 7.74
CA PHE A 94 -15.15 -19.06 6.56
C PHE A 94 -14.19 -19.97 5.77
N ASN A 95 -12.97 -20.20 6.26
CA ASN A 95 -12.04 -21.25 5.82
C ASN A 95 -11.77 -22.21 6.97
#